data_AF-A0A7S3J6Y5-F1
#
_entry.id   AF-A0A7S3J6Y5-F1
#
_cell.length_a   1.000
_cell.length_b   1.000
_cell.length_c   1.000
_cell.angle_alpha   90.00
_cell.angle_beta   90.00
_cell.angle_gamma   90.00
#
_symmetry.space_group_name_H-M   'P 1'
#
loop_
_entity.id
_entity.type
_entity.pdbx_description
1 polymer ?
#
loop_
_entity_poly.entity_id
_entity_poly.type
_entity_poly.pdbx_seq_one_letter_code
_entity_poly.pdbx_strand_id
1 'polypeptide(L)'
;AMVVSNAVASLSEITKRKGPFFEMDGSSLHKLLTALSECTEWGRCYILDFLALHLPADTREIESSVQRVVPHLSHSNAAVVLSAAKVLIRYMDFIDDVDKNKSICRKLAPPLVSLMSSNPEIQYIAIK
;
A
#
# COMPACT_ATOMS: atom_id res chain seq x y z
N ALA A 1 16.47 -5.06 -6.33
CA ALA A 1 15.30 -4.25 -5.93
C ALA A 1 15.62 -2.98 -5.09
N MET A 2 16.75 -2.91 -4.35
CA MET A 2 17.10 -1.74 -3.50
C MET A 2 17.18 -0.38 -4.22
N VAL A 3 17.60 -0.36 -5.49
CA VAL A 3 17.66 0.89 -6.28
C VAL A 3 16.26 1.42 -6.60
N VAL A 4 15.30 0.53 -6.87
CA VAL A 4 13.92 0.90 -7.17
C VAL A 4 13.26 1.53 -5.95
N SER A 5 13.42 0.95 -4.76
CA SER A 5 12.88 1.53 -3.52
C SER A 5 13.48 2.92 -3.21
N ASN A 6 14.77 3.11 -3.45
CA ASN A 6 15.42 4.40 -3.20
C ASN A 6 14.99 5.48 -4.20
N ALA A 7 14.81 5.11 -5.48
CA ALA A 7 14.26 6.00 -6.49
C ALA A 7 12.82 6.42 -6.16
N VAL A 8 11.99 5.46 -5.73
CA VAL A 8 10.61 5.70 -5.30
C VAL A 8 10.56 6.61 -4.07
N ALA A 9 11.40 6.35 -3.06
CA ALA A 9 11.48 7.19 -1.87
C ALA A 9 11.89 8.63 -2.21
N SER A 10 12.90 8.80 -3.07
CA SER A 10 13.35 10.10 -3.55
C SER A 10 12.25 10.84 -4.32
N LEU A 11 11.52 10.13 -5.19
CA LEU A 11 10.41 10.69 -5.95
C LEU A 11 9.27 11.13 -5.03
N SER A 12 8.87 10.30 -4.06
CA SER A 12 7.88 10.67 -3.04
C SER A 12 8.25 11.94 -2.29
N GLU A 13 9.52 12.12 -1.96
CA GLU A 13 9.97 13.29 -1.21
C GLU A 13 10.00 14.56 -2.07
N ILE A 14 10.37 14.44 -3.35
CA ILE A 14 10.27 15.55 -4.31
C ILE A 14 8.81 15.97 -4.50
N THR A 15 7.89 15.01 -4.68
CA THR A 15 6.45 15.28 -4.84
C THR A 15 5.87 16.03 -3.65
N LYS A 16 6.27 15.67 -2.41
CA LYS A 16 5.85 16.38 -1.19
C LYS A 16 6.30 17.85 -1.16
N ARG A 17 7.46 18.18 -1.73
CA ARG A 17 8.03 19.53 -1.69
C ARG A 17 7.60 20.42 -2.84
N LYS A 18 7.39 19.86 -4.04
CA LYS A 18 7.14 20.63 -5.27
C LYS A 18 5.75 20.45 -5.88
N GLY A 19 4.90 19.60 -5.30
CA GLY A 19 3.59 19.23 -5.85
C GLY A 19 3.66 18.00 -6.77
N PRO A 20 2.52 17.53 -7.29
CA PRO A 20 2.44 16.33 -8.13
C PRO A 20 3.22 16.55 -9.43
N PHE A 21 4.39 15.94 -9.52
CA PHE A 21 5.27 16.01 -10.69
C PHE A 21 5.24 14.73 -11.52
N PHE A 22 4.59 13.68 -11.01
CA PHE A 22 4.54 12.36 -11.59
C PHE A 22 3.09 11.86 -11.65
N GLU A 23 2.60 11.68 -12.86
CA GLU A 23 1.38 10.91 -13.11
C GLU A 23 1.76 9.44 -13.24
N MET A 24 1.14 8.60 -12.43
CA MET A 24 1.45 7.17 -12.45
C MET A 24 0.80 6.53 -13.67
N ASP A 25 1.62 6.04 -14.60
CA ASP A 25 1.14 5.22 -15.72
C ASP A 25 0.96 3.75 -15.31
N GLY A 26 0.10 3.03 -16.03
CA GLY A 26 -0.17 1.61 -15.77
C GLY A 26 1.07 0.71 -15.90
N SER A 27 2.05 1.08 -16.75
CA SER A 27 3.32 0.35 -16.88
C SER A 27 4.16 0.43 -15.60
N SER A 28 4.25 1.63 -15.02
CA SER A 28 5.00 1.95 -13.80
C SER A 28 4.34 1.30 -12.60
N LEU A 29 3.00 1.37 -12.51
CA LEU A 29 2.22 0.64 -11.52
C LEU A 29 2.53 -0.86 -11.55
N HIS A 30 2.48 -1.48 -12.73
CA HIS A 30 2.77 -2.91 -12.87
C HIS A 30 4.22 -3.26 -12.46
N LYS A 31 5.20 -2.44 -12.86
CA LYS A 31 6.61 -2.62 -12.46
C LYS A 31 6.77 -2.53 -10.94
N LEU A 32 6.13 -1.56 -10.29
CA LEU A 32 6.18 -1.39 -8.84
C LEU A 32 5.53 -2.56 -8.10
N LEU A 33 4.37 -3.03 -8.57
CA LEU A 33 3.68 -4.18 -7.97
C LEU A 33 4.48 -5.48 -8.14
N THR A 34 5.17 -5.67 -9.26
CA THR A 34 6.08 -6.82 -9.45
C THR A 34 7.31 -6.71 -8.55
N ALA A 35 7.89 -5.51 -8.40
CA ALA A 35 9.02 -5.29 -7.51
C ALA A 35 8.66 -5.48 -6.02
N LEU A 36 7.38 -5.40 -5.66
CA LEU A 36 6.89 -5.54 -4.29
C LEU A 36 7.24 -6.90 -3.68
N SER A 37 7.18 -7.99 -4.45
CA SER A 37 7.56 -9.33 -3.96
C SER A 37 9.08 -9.49 -3.79
N GLU A 38 9.87 -8.79 -4.60
CA GLU A 38 11.35 -8.91 -4.64
C GLU A 38 12.08 -7.91 -3.73
N CYS A 39 11.37 -6.93 -3.16
CA CYS A 39 11.92 -5.92 -2.27
C CYS A 39 12.11 -6.43 -0.83
N THR A 40 13.06 -5.81 -0.13
CA THR A 40 13.16 -5.88 1.33
C THR A 40 11.92 -5.26 1.97
N GLU A 41 11.71 -5.53 3.26
CA GLU A 41 10.55 -5.05 4.01
C GLU A 41 10.42 -3.52 3.98
N TRP A 42 11.54 -2.81 4.16
CA TRP A 42 11.59 -1.35 4.01
C TRP A 42 11.23 -0.91 2.59
N GLY A 43 11.74 -1.61 1.56
CA GLY A 43 11.41 -1.34 0.17
C GLY A 43 9.92 -1.55 -0.14
N ARG A 44 9.30 -2.57 0.45
CA ARG A 44 7.85 -2.81 0.36
C ARG A 44 7.06 -1.66 0.97
N CYS A 45 7.43 -1.20 2.16
CA CYS A 45 6.79 -0.04 2.79
C CYS A 45 6.87 1.19 1.89
N TYR A 46 8.05 1.52 1.35
CA TYR A 46 8.21 2.68 0.46
C TYR A 46 7.35 2.59 -0.80
N ILE A 47 7.27 1.42 -1.44
CA ILE A 47 6.44 1.24 -2.63
C ILE A 47 4.96 1.34 -2.27
N LEU A 48 4.51 0.68 -1.20
CA LEU A 48 3.12 0.76 -0.73
C LEU A 48 2.73 2.20 -0.37
N ASP A 49 3.58 2.92 0.35
CA ASP A 49 3.33 4.32 0.68
C ASP A 49 3.31 5.22 -0.56
N PHE A 50 4.13 4.94 -1.57
CA PHE A 50 4.08 5.63 -2.85
C PHE A 50 2.77 5.38 -3.59
N LEU A 51 2.27 4.14 -3.60
CA LEU A 51 0.98 3.77 -4.20
C LEU A 51 -0.20 4.41 -3.45
N ALA A 52 -0.12 4.57 -2.13
CA ALA A 52 -1.16 5.26 -1.37
C ALA A 52 -1.23 6.76 -1.72
N LEU A 53 -0.13 7.36 -2.17
CA LEU A 53 -0.05 8.77 -2.55
C LEU A 53 -0.42 9.02 -4.02
N HIS A 54 -0.14 8.06 -4.90
CA HIS A 54 -0.41 8.17 -6.34
C HIS A 54 -1.48 7.17 -6.73
N LEU A 55 -2.70 7.67 -6.96
CA LEU A 55 -3.80 6.83 -7.41
C LEU A 55 -3.68 6.54 -8.91
N PRO A 56 -3.90 5.30 -9.34
CA PRO A 56 -4.08 4.98 -10.75
C PRO A 56 -5.29 5.74 -11.31
N ALA A 57 -5.22 6.16 -12.59
CA ALA A 57 -6.32 6.88 -13.22
C ALA A 57 -7.50 5.97 -13.59
N ASP A 58 -7.25 4.67 -13.83
CA ASP A 58 -8.28 3.70 -14.21
C ASP A 58 -8.75 2.88 -13.00
N THR A 59 -10.06 2.89 -12.74
CA THR A 59 -10.73 2.07 -11.72
C THR A 59 -10.41 0.58 -11.87
N ARG A 60 -10.23 0.07 -13.10
CA ARG A 60 -9.86 -1.33 -13.32
C ARG A 60 -8.46 -1.65 -12.81
N GLU A 61 -7.52 -0.72 -12.94
CA GLU A 61 -6.16 -0.86 -12.41
C GLU A 61 -6.15 -0.79 -10.88
N ILE A 62 -7.01 0.05 -10.29
CA ILE A 62 -7.23 0.11 -8.83
C ILE A 62 -7.67 -1.27 -8.32
N GLU A 63 -8.69 -1.88 -8.94
CA GLU A 63 -9.18 -3.20 -8.53
C GLU A 63 -8.13 -4.32 -8.68
N SER A 64 -7.39 -4.31 -9.79
CA SER A 64 -6.29 -5.26 -10.03
C SER A 64 -5.19 -5.11 -8.98
N SER A 65 -4.87 -3.87 -8.62
CA SER A 65 -3.87 -3.55 -7.59
C SER A 65 -4.31 -4.01 -6.21
N VAL A 66 -5.59 -3.86 -5.85
CA VAL A 66 -6.13 -4.37 -4.58
C VAL A 66 -5.84 -5.85 -4.42
N GLN A 67 -6.09 -6.67 -5.45
CA GLN A 67 -5.83 -8.12 -5.38
C GLN A 67 -4.35 -8.44 -5.17
N ARG A 68 -3.45 -7.60 -5.68
CA ARG A 68 -2.00 -7.75 -5.52
C ARG A 68 -1.48 -7.23 -4.18
N VAL A 69 -2.16 -6.28 -3.55
CA VAL A 69 -1.78 -5.71 -2.24
C VAL A 69 -2.29 -6.58 -1.08
N VAL A 70 -3.46 -7.22 -1.21
CA VAL A 70 -4.07 -8.06 -0.16
C VAL A 70 -3.11 -9.09 0.48
N PRO A 71 -2.26 -9.84 -0.27
CA PRO A 71 -1.33 -10.80 0.32
C PRO A 71 -0.33 -10.19 1.33
N HIS A 72 -0.05 -8.89 1.22
CA HIS A 72 0.88 -8.17 2.09
C HIS A 72 0.30 -7.88 3.49
N LEU A 73 -1.01 -8.08 3.69
CA LEU A 73 -1.64 -7.96 5.00
C LEU A 73 -1.25 -9.10 5.97
N SER A 74 -0.83 -10.25 5.44
CA SER A 74 -0.41 -11.41 6.25
C SER A 74 1.10 -11.42 6.54
N HIS A 75 1.77 -10.28 6.35
CA HIS A 75 3.21 -10.17 6.52
C HIS A 75 3.60 -10.14 8.01
N SER A 76 4.73 -10.75 8.37
CA SER A 76 5.21 -10.81 9.76
C SER A 76 5.58 -9.43 10.33
N ASN A 77 5.95 -8.49 9.47
CA ASN A 77 6.33 -7.13 9.84
C ASN A 77 5.12 -6.19 9.84
N ALA A 78 4.80 -5.62 11.01
CA ALA A 78 3.69 -4.70 11.22
C ALA A 78 3.74 -3.45 10.32
N ALA A 79 4.92 -2.93 10.00
CA ALA A 79 5.06 -1.76 9.12
C ALA A 79 4.53 -2.05 7.71
N VAL A 80 4.83 -3.24 7.17
CA VAL A 80 4.35 -3.67 5.85
C VAL A 80 2.83 -3.85 5.87
N VAL A 81 2.29 -4.42 6.96
CA VAL A 81 0.85 -4.61 7.14
C VAL A 81 0.12 -3.26 7.18
N LEU A 82 0.62 -2.29 7.94
CA LEU A 82 0.05 -0.95 8.04
C LEU A 82 0.13 -0.18 6.71
N SER A 83 1.28 -0.23 6.01
CA SER A 83 1.41 0.40 4.69
C SER A 83 0.46 -0.25 3.67
N ALA A 84 0.27 -1.57 3.70
CA ALA A 84 -0.68 -2.27 2.83
C ALA A 84 -2.14 -1.91 3.16
N ALA A 85 -2.49 -1.86 4.44
CA ALA A 85 -3.82 -1.45 4.90
C ALA A 85 -4.14 -0.02 4.45
N LYS A 86 -3.18 0.90 4.55
CA LYS A 86 -3.31 2.28 4.08
C LYS A 86 -3.64 2.37 2.59
N VAL A 87 -2.95 1.60 1.73
CA VAL A 87 -3.26 1.55 0.28
C VAL A 87 -4.68 1.06 0.05
N LEU A 88 -5.08 -0.04 0.71
CA LEU A 88 -6.40 -0.64 0.53
C LEU A 88 -7.52 0.30 0.96
N ILE A 89 -7.39 0.94 2.13
CA ILE A 89 -8.37 1.93 2.61
C ILE A 89 -8.46 3.10 1.62
N ARG A 90 -7.32 3.59 1.10
CA ARG A 90 -7.31 4.67 0.13
C ARG A 90 -7.97 4.29 -1.19
N TYR A 91 -7.81 3.05 -1.64
CA TYR A 91 -8.36 2.57 -2.91
C TYR A 91 -9.86 2.26 -2.81
N MET A 92 -10.36 1.91 -1.62
CA MET A 92 -11.81 1.72 -1.39
C MET A 92 -12.63 2.98 -1.68
N ASP A 93 -12.07 4.17 -1.47
CA ASP A 93 -12.73 5.45 -1.79
C ASP A 93 -13.07 5.59 -3.29
N PHE A 94 -12.41 4.82 -4.16
CA PHE A 94 -12.52 4.88 -5.63
C PHE A 94 -13.18 3.65 -6.25
N ILE A 95 -13.61 2.69 -5.43
CA ILE A 95 -14.34 1.50 -5.88
C ILE A 95 -15.82 1.73 -5.56
N ASP A 96 -16.64 1.93 -6.59
CA ASP A 96 -18.09 2.15 -6.45
C ASP A 96 -18.87 0.88 -6.04
N ASP A 97 -18.24 -0.30 -6.16
CA ASP A 97 -18.84 -1.57 -5.81
C ASP A 97 -18.81 -1.83 -4.29
N VAL A 98 -19.99 -1.72 -3.67
CA VAL A 98 -20.21 -1.91 -2.23
C VAL A 98 -19.83 -3.33 -1.76
N ASP A 99 -20.04 -4.36 -2.58
CA ASP A 99 -19.73 -5.74 -2.20
C ASP A 99 -18.21 -5.99 -2.22
N LYS A 100 -17.49 -5.37 -3.17
CA LYS A 100 -16.02 -5.37 -3.17
C LYS A 100 -15.48 -4.64 -1.94
N ASN A 101 -16.01 -3.47 -1.60
CA ASN A 101 -15.58 -2.74 -0.40
C ASN A 101 -15.84 -3.54 0.88
N LYS A 102 -16.99 -4.20 1.02
CA LYS A 102 -17.25 -5.12 2.15
C LYS A 102 -16.26 -6.28 2.20
N SER A 103 -15.90 -6.85 1.04
CA SER A 103 -14.92 -7.93 0.94
C SER A 103 -13.53 -7.47 1.41
N ILE A 104 -13.09 -6.27 1.01
CA ILE A 104 -11.82 -5.68 1.45
C ILE A 104 -11.84 -5.44 2.96
N CYS A 105 -12.91 -4.87 3.52
CA CYS A 105 -13.06 -4.69 4.97
C CYS A 105 -12.96 -6.01 5.75
N ARG A 106 -13.59 -7.09 5.26
CA ARG A 106 -13.47 -8.41 5.87
C ARG A 106 -12.04 -8.95 5.84
N LYS A 107 -11.27 -8.65 4.80
CA LYS A 107 -9.85 -9.04 4.68
C LYS A 107 -8.94 -8.18 5.57
N LEU A 108 -9.30 -6.93 5.83
CA LEU A 108 -8.57 -6.01 6.71
C LEU A 108 -8.78 -6.30 8.20
N ALA A 109 -9.93 -6.83 8.60
CA ALA A 109 -10.23 -7.02 10.02
C ALA A 109 -9.26 -7.98 10.75
N PRO A 110 -8.97 -9.21 10.26
CA PRO A 110 -8.05 -10.12 10.94
C PRO A 110 -6.64 -9.57 11.20
N PRO A 111 -5.93 -8.97 10.21
CA PRO A 111 -4.58 -8.44 10.43
C PRO A 111 -4.56 -7.25 11.39
N LEU A 112 -5.58 -6.38 11.36
CA LEU A 112 -5.69 -5.26 12.31
C LEU A 112 -5.91 -5.77 13.74
N VAL A 113 -6.75 -6.79 13.94
CA VAL A 113 -6.92 -7.43 15.26
C VAL A 113 -5.63 -8.10 15.74
N SER A 114 -4.87 -8.71 14.83
CA SER A 114 -3.58 -9.33 15.16
C SER A 114 -2.55 -8.27 15.62
N LEU A 115 -2.53 -7.09 14.98
CA LEU A 115 -1.67 -5.97 15.41
C LEU A 115 -1.99 -5.50 16.83
N MET A 116 -3.27 -5.53 17.22
CA MET A 116 -3.69 -5.21 18.59
C MET A 116 -3.23 -6.24 19.63
N SER A 117 -2.86 -7.45 19.20
CA SER A 117 -2.28 -8.48 20.08
C SER A 117 -0.75 -8.47 20.10
N SER A 118 -0.10 -7.55 19.38
CA SER A 118 1.36 -7.44 19.29
C SER A 118 1.96 -6.69 20.48
N ASN A 119 3.28 -6.43 20.47
CA ASN A 119 3.95 -5.65 21.53
C ASN A 119 3.30 -4.27 21.73
N PRO A 120 3.33 -3.72 22.96
CA PRO A 120 2.63 -2.47 23.31
C PRO A 120 3.06 -1.27 22.45
N GLU A 121 4.32 -1.22 21.98
CA GLU A 121 4.81 -0.17 21.08
C GLU A 121 4.14 -0.24 19.69
N ILE A 122 3.92 -1.45 19.18
CA ILE A 122 3.24 -1.68 17.90
C ILE A 122 1.74 -1.37 18.05
N GLN A 123 1.14 -1.76 19.16
CA GLN A 123 -0.25 -1.42 19.48
C GLN A 123 -0.44 0.11 19.52
N TYR A 124 0.46 0.84 20.18
CA TYR A 124 0.41 2.30 20.25
C TYR A 124 0.43 2.94 18.86
N ILE A 125 1.26 2.43 17.94
CA ILE A 125 1.32 2.93 16.55
C ILE A 125 0.05 2.58 15.78
N ALA A 126 -0.52 1.39 15.99
CA ALA A 126 -1.71 0.95 15.27
C ALA A 126 -2.99 1.72 15.67
N ILE A 127 -3.05 2.22 16.92
CA ILE A 127 -4.21 2.99 17.44
C ILE A 127 -4.14 4.47 17.04
N LYS A 128 -2.94 4.99 16.75
CA LYS A 128 -2.70 6.41 16.48
C LYS A 128 -3.11 6.81 15.06
#